data_AF-A0ABD1RAN8-F1
#
_entry.id   AF-A0ABD1RAN8-F1
#
_cell.length_a   1.000
_cell.length_b   1.000
_cell.length_c   1.000
_cell.angle_alpha   90.00
_cell.angle_beta   90.00
_cell.angle_gamma   90.00
#
_symmetry.space_group_name_H-M   'P 1'
#
loop_
_entity.id
_entity.type
_entity.pdbx_description
1 polymer ?
#
loop_
_entity_poly.entity_id
_entity_poly.type
_entity_poly.pdbx_seq_one_letter_code
_entity_poly.pdbx_strand_id
1 'polypeptide(L)'
;MDPCEVKCSGHFRLLTNCKVSDAAAGGIFYYLFGFAFAFDDPSNGFIGKHFFGLKEIPSPSYDYSSFLYQWAFAIAAAGITSGSIAERTQFVAYLIYSSFLTGFVYPVVSHWFWSPDGWASAFNTGDLLFGSGVIDFAGSGVVHMVGGFAVGVITDSGVPSVRTAVTTTLAGCTAALTTLFGKRLLSGHWNVTDVCNGLLGGFATITAGCSVVEPWAAIICGFVAALVLIGCNKLAEKVKFDGNFTIGE
;
A
#
# COMPACT_ATOMS: atom_id res chain seq x y z
N MET A 1 28.70 9.12 26.50
CA MET A 1 27.52 9.05 25.62
C MET A 1 26.31 9.43 26.44
N ASP A 2 25.48 10.31 25.89
CA ASP A 2 24.29 10.84 26.57
C ASP A 2 23.22 9.72 26.68
N PRO A 3 22.44 9.60 27.77
CA PRO A 3 21.43 8.55 27.90
C PRO A 3 20.38 8.56 26.77
N CYS A 4 20.08 9.74 26.22
CA CYS A 4 19.24 9.89 25.03
C CYS A 4 19.87 9.26 23.78
N GLU A 5 21.18 9.41 23.60
CA GLU A 5 21.91 8.88 22.45
C GLU A 5 21.97 7.34 22.48
N VAL A 6 22.17 6.76 23.67
CA VAL A 6 22.16 5.30 23.88
C VAL A 6 20.76 4.73 23.61
N LYS A 7 19.69 5.42 24.06
CA LYS A 7 18.31 5.02 23.81
C LYS A 7 17.95 5.08 22.31
N CYS A 8 18.33 6.16 21.62
CA CYS A 8 18.16 6.30 20.17
C CYS A 8 18.93 5.21 19.40
N SER A 9 20.18 4.92 19.78
CA SER A 9 20.97 3.87 19.12
C SER A 9 20.37 2.48 19.32
N GLY A 10 19.86 2.19 20.53
CA GLY A 10 19.17 0.93 20.82
C GLY A 10 17.89 0.76 20.01
N HIS A 11 17.09 1.82 19.93
CA HIS A 11 15.84 1.83 19.17
C HIS A 11 16.08 1.66 17.65
N PHE A 12 17.09 2.35 17.11
CA PHE A 12 17.50 2.19 15.72
C PHE A 12 17.90 0.75 15.40
N ARG A 13 18.76 0.14 16.24
CA ARG A 13 19.21 -1.26 16.07
C ARG A 13 18.04 -2.25 16.12
N LEU A 14 17.09 -2.05 17.03
CA LEU A 14 15.89 -2.88 17.15
C LEU A 14 15.08 -2.84 15.85
N LEU A 15 14.78 -1.64 15.35
CA LEU A 15 14.04 -1.46 14.11
C LEU A 15 14.78 -2.06 12.91
N THR A 16 16.09 -1.85 12.79
CA THR A 16 16.89 -2.46 11.72
C THR A 16 16.81 -3.98 11.76
N ASN A 17 16.97 -4.60 12.93
CA ASN A 17 16.89 -6.04 13.08
C ASN A 17 15.52 -6.59 12.67
N CYS A 18 14.44 -5.92 13.06
CA CYS A 18 13.09 -6.22 12.60
C CYS A 18 13.03 -6.18 11.05
N LYS A 19 13.42 -5.08 10.42
CA LYS A 19 13.37 -4.96 8.95
C LYS A 19 14.17 -6.04 8.22
N VAL A 20 15.36 -6.36 8.71
CA VAL A 20 16.18 -7.44 8.14
C VAL A 20 15.48 -8.78 8.29
N SER A 21 14.86 -9.04 9.44
CA SER A 21 14.10 -10.27 9.66
C SER A 21 12.82 -10.36 8.83
N ASP A 22 12.11 -9.24 8.57
CA ASP A 22 10.99 -9.21 7.62
C ASP A 22 11.47 -9.58 6.22
N ALA A 23 12.53 -8.94 5.75
CA ALA A 23 13.06 -9.20 4.41
C ALA A 23 13.48 -10.67 4.25
N ALA A 24 14.15 -11.24 5.27
CA ALA A 24 14.62 -12.62 5.24
C ALA A 24 13.48 -13.64 5.39
N ALA A 25 12.74 -13.60 6.51
CA ALA A 25 11.66 -14.55 6.76
C ALA A 25 10.51 -14.33 5.78
N GLY A 26 10.05 -13.09 5.64
CA GLY A 26 8.99 -12.75 4.71
C GLY A 26 9.36 -13.04 3.25
N GLY A 27 10.62 -12.89 2.87
CA GLY A 27 11.09 -13.32 1.55
C GLY A 27 10.97 -14.82 1.30
N ILE A 28 11.31 -15.65 2.28
CA ILE A 28 11.16 -17.11 2.18
C ILE A 28 9.68 -17.49 2.05
N PHE A 29 8.81 -16.94 2.89
CA PHE A 29 7.37 -17.26 2.86
C PHE A 29 6.67 -16.69 1.63
N TYR A 30 7.06 -15.51 1.17
CA TYR A 30 6.55 -14.94 -0.07
C TYR A 30 7.01 -15.75 -1.29
N TYR A 31 8.24 -16.25 -1.29
CA TYR A 31 8.75 -17.16 -2.32
C TYR A 31 7.97 -18.49 -2.34
N LEU A 32 7.82 -19.14 -1.18
CA LEU A 32 7.18 -20.46 -1.10
C LEU A 32 5.68 -20.41 -1.41
N PHE A 33 4.98 -19.39 -0.89
CA PHE A 33 3.52 -19.35 -0.90
C PHE A 33 2.97 -18.02 -1.41
N GLY A 34 3.58 -16.89 -1.03
CA GLY A 34 2.95 -15.60 -1.25
C GLY A 34 2.79 -15.21 -2.72
N PHE A 35 3.80 -15.44 -3.56
CA PHE A 35 3.67 -15.16 -4.99
C PHE A 35 2.57 -16.01 -5.63
N ALA A 36 2.51 -17.30 -5.29
CA ALA A 36 1.51 -18.24 -5.76
C ALA A 36 0.07 -17.84 -5.40
N PHE A 37 -0.13 -17.32 -4.18
CA PHE A 37 -1.45 -16.85 -3.76
C PHE A 37 -1.84 -15.52 -4.40
N ALA A 38 -0.86 -14.64 -4.70
CA ALA A 38 -1.10 -13.32 -5.26
C ALA A 38 -1.32 -13.33 -6.78
N PHE A 39 -0.44 -14.02 -7.51
CA PHE A 39 -0.37 -13.98 -8.97
C PHE A 39 -0.36 -15.41 -9.50
N ASP A 40 -1.32 -15.70 -10.36
CA ASP A 40 -1.55 -17.03 -10.91
C ASP A 40 -2.28 -16.90 -12.25
N ASP A 41 -2.14 -17.91 -13.12
CA ASP A 41 -2.74 -17.96 -14.47
C ASP A 41 -2.94 -19.43 -14.91
N PRO A 42 -4.18 -19.97 -14.97
CA PRO A 42 -5.46 -19.38 -14.56
C PRO A 42 -5.81 -19.60 -13.08
N SER A 43 -6.48 -18.64 -12.44
CA SER A 43 -6.89 -18.69 -11.03
C SER A 43 -8.40 -18.60 -10.81
N ASN A 44 -8.86 -18.80 -9.57
CA ASN A 44 -10.18 -18.32 -9.13
C ASN A 44 -10.05 -16.87 -8.63
N GLY A 45 -11.14 -16.12 -8.55
CA GLY A 45 -11.06 -14.70 -8.16
C GLY A 45 -10.76 -14.42 -6.69
N PHE A 46 -10.57 -15.43 -5.84
CA PHE A 46 -10.31 -15.24 -4.42
C PHE A 46 -8.84 -15.48 -4.05
N ILE A 47 -8.19 -16.49 -4.60
CA ILE A 47 -6.81 -16.86 -4.26
C ILE A 47 -6.17 -17.69 -5.38
N GLY A 48 -4.90 -17.37 -5.69
CA GLY A 48 -4.06 -18.17 -6.58
C GLY A 48 -3.72 -19.55 -6.03
N LYS A 49 -3.41 -20.49 -6.92
CA LYS A 49 -3.15 -21.91 -6.60
C LYS A 49 -1.98 -22.51 -7.38
N HIS A 50 -1.41 -21.82 -8.35
CA HIS A 50 -0.20 -22.26 -9.05
C HIS A 50 1.00 -21.35 -8.73
N PHE A 51 2.19 -21.72 -9.21
CA PHE A 51 3.46 -21.03 -8.95
C PHE A 51 4.03 -21.07 -7.51
N PHE A 52 3.64 -22.08 -6.70
CA PHE A 52 4.28 -22.33 -5.40
C PHE A 52 5.80 -22.54 -5.54
N GLY A 53 6.59 -21.79 -4.76
CA GLY A 53 8.05 -21.80 -4.88
C GLY A 53 8.57 -21.27 -6.22
N LEU A 54 7.80 -20.39 -6.89
CA LEU A 54 8.07 -19.90 -8.26
C LEU A 54 8.24 -21.03 -9.29
N LYS A 55 7.62 -22.19 -9.04
CA LYS A 55 7.58 -23.28 -10.01
C LYS A 55 6.88 -22.76 -11.26
N GLU A 56 7.41 -23.04 -12.44
CA GLU A 56 6.88 -22.57 -13.74
C GLU A 56 7.06 -21.07 -14.04
N ILE A 57 7.89 -20.37 -13.24
CA ILE A 57 8.40 -19.02 -13.54
C ILE A 57 9.87 -19.15 -13.97
N PRO A 58 10.30 -18.48 -15.06
CA PRO A 58 9.58 -17.45 -15.81
C PRO A 58 8.54 -18.04 -16.78
N SER A 59 7.40 -17.35 -16.88
CA SER A 59 6.31 -17.63 -17.82
C SER A 59 6.11 -16.41 -18.74
N PRO A 60 5.28 -16.50 -19.79
CA PRO A 60 4.96 -15.35 -20.64
C PRO A 60 4.33 -14.18 -19.87
N SER A 61 3.62 -14.48 -18.77
CA SER A 61 2.89 -13.50 -17.96
C SER A 61 3.74 -12.94 -16.80
N TYR A 62 4.70 -13.73 -16.27
CA TYR A 62 5.45 -13.38 -15.06
C TYR A 62 6.93 -13.77 -15.15
N ASP A 63 7.80 -12.85 -14.75
CA ASP A 63 9.25 -13.04 -14.69
C ASP A 63 9.77 -12.89 -13.25
N TYR A 64 11.04 -13.26 -12.99
CA TYR A 64 11.69 -13.07 -11.69
C TYR A 64 11.72 -11.61 -11.24
N SER A 65 11.77 -10.67 -12.20
CA SER A 65 11.64 -9.24 -11.92
C SER A 65 10.28 -8.91 -11.30
N SER A 66 9.19 -9.52 -11.78
CA SER A 66 7.84 -9.39 -11.21
C SER A 66 7.79 -9.91 -9.77
N PHE A 67 8.45 -11.04 -9.49
CA PHE A 67 8.56 -11.56 -8.13
C PHE A 67 9.27 -10.58 -7.20
N LEU A 68 10.45 -10.08 -7.58
CA LEU A 68 11.23 -9.16 -6.74
C LEU A 68 10.46 -7.85 -6.49
N TYR A 69 9.76 -7.36 -7.51
CA TYR A 69 8.90 -6.18 -7.39
C TYR A 69 7.78 -6.42 -6.36
N GLN A 70 7.04 -7.51 -6.48
CA GLN A 70 5.90 -7.80 -5.60
C GLN A 70 6.32 -8.18 -4.18
N TRP A 71 7.47 -8.85 -4.04
CA TRP A 71 8.10 -9.11 -2.76
C TRP A 71 8.41 -7.80 -2.02
N ALA A 72 8.92 -6.77 -2.71
CA ALA A 72 9.23 -5.49 -2.07
C ALA A 72 7.98 -4.84 -1.43
N PHE A 73 6.81 -4.94 -2.07
CA PHE A 73 5.55 -4.45 -1.50
C PHE A 73 5.06 -5.30 -0.32
N ALA A 74 5.23 -6.63 -0.39
CA ALA A 74 4.92 -7.52 0.73
C ALA A 74 5.76 -7.18 1.97
N ILE A 75 7.06 -6.94 1.78
CA ILE A 75 7.97 -6.52 2.87
C ILE A 75 7.64 -5.10 3.34
N ALA A 76 7.19 -4.20 2.47
CA ALA A 76 6.71 -2.89 2.89
C ALA A 76 5.48 -3.01 3.83
N ALA A 77 4.53 -3.89 3.50
CA ALA A 77 3.34 -4.15 4.32
C ALA A 77 3.72 -4.73 5.70
N ALA A 78 4.58 -5.76 5.73
CA ALA A 78 5.14 -6.31 6.96
C ALA A 78 5.91 -5.26 7.75
N GLY A 79 6.64 -4.41 7.03
CA GLY A 79 7.40 -3.28 7.54
C GLY A 79 6.57 -2.29 8.35
N ILE A 80 5.37 -1.96 7.88
CA ILE A 80 4.45 -1.08 8.60
C ILE A 80 4.13 -1.70 9.97
N THR A 81 3.84 -2.99 9.99
CA THR A 81 3.48 -3.65 11.24
C THR A 81 4.66 -3.81 12.18
N SER A 82 5.80 -4.29 11.67
CA SER A 82 7.02 -4.49 12.44
C SER A 82 7.52 -3.22 13.13
N GLY A 83 7.54 -2.09 12.40
CA GLY A 83 7.95 -0.80 12.96
C GLY A 83 7.04 -0.29 14.08
N SER A 84 5.80 -0.78 14.12
CA SER A 84 4.79 -0.36 15.08
C SER A 84 4.81 -1.16 16.38
N ILE A 85 5.29 -2.40 16.30
CA ILE A 85 5.24 -3.36 17.41
C ILE A 85 6.62 -3.77 17.92
N ALA A 86 7.71 -3.28 17.29
CA ALA A 86 9.08 -3.67 17.56
C ALA A 86 9.45 -3.60 19.06
N GLU A 87 9.02 -2.56 19.77
CA GLU A 87 9.34 -2.38 21.20
C GLU A 87 8.47 -3.20 22.16
N ARG A 88 7.37 -3.78 21.67
CA ARG A 88 6.30 -4.35 22.50
C ARG A 88 6.08 -5.84 22.29
N THR A 89 6.74 -6.43 21.30
CA THR A 89 6.55 -7.83 20.92
C THR A 89 7.84 -8.61 20.99
N GLN A 90 7.74 -9.88 21.37
CA GLN A 90 8.89 -10.77 21.37
C GLN A 90 9.28 -11.11 19.94
N PHE A 91 10.58 -11.25 19.69
CA PHE A 91 11.12 -11.50 18.35
C PHE A 91 10.58 -12.77 17.68
N VAL A 92 10.22 -13.81 18.45
CA VAL A 92 9.61 -15.03 17.89
C VAL A 92 8.18 -14.77 17.39
N ALA A 93 7.37 -14.06 18.18
CA ALA A 93 5.99 -13.70 17.79
C ALA A 93 6.00 -12.82 16.53
N TYR A 94 6.98 -11.92 16.47
CA TYR A 94 7.26 -11.11 15.30
C TYR A 94 7.52 -11.94 14.03
N LEU A 95 8.42 -12.94 14.12
CA LEU A 95 8.78 -13.78 12.96
C LEU A 95 7.60 -14.59 12.44
N ILE A 96 6.79 -15.15 13.34
CA ILE A 96 5.59 -15.91 12.99
C ILE A 96 4.60 -15.00 12.27
N TYR A 97 4.36 -13.82 12.84
CA TYR A 97 3.47 -12.84 12.24
C TYR A 97 3.95 -12.38 10.86
N SER A 98 5.21 -11.98 10.73
CA SER A 98 5.79 -11.51 9.47
C SER A 98 5.69 -12.58 8.38
N SER A 99 5.98 -13.83 8.73
CA SER A 99 5.85 -15.00 7.85
C SER A 99 4.41 -15.25 7.40
N PHE A 100 3.45 -15.13 8.32
CA PHE A 100 2.03 -15.33 8.01
C PHE A 100 1.43 -14.19 7.19
N LEU A 101 1.80 -12.94 7.50
CA LEU A 101 1.35 -11.77 6.76
C LEU A 101 1.84 -11.84 5.32
N THR A 102 3.15 -12.04 5.12
CA THR A 102 3.76 -12.08 3.78
C THR A 102 3.43 -13.37 3.03
N GLY A 103 3.33 -14.51 3.70
CA GLY A 103 3.05 -15.79 3.07
C GLY A 103 1.57 -16.05 2.76
N PHE A 104 0.63 -15.33 3.39
CA PHE A 104 -0.80 -15.62 3.24
C PHE A 104 -1.69 -14.38 3.19
N VAL A 105 -1.73 -13.55 4.24
CA VAL A 105 -2.74 -12.46 4.34
C VAL A 105 -2.55 -11.39 3.26
N TYR A 106 -1.34 -10.83 3.15
CA TYR A 106 -1.00 -9.86 2.12
C TYR A 106 -1.23 -10.38 0.70
N PRO A 107 -0.70 -11.56 0.30
CA PRO A 107 -0.84 -12.03 -1.07
C PRO A 107 -2.29 -12.37 -1.46
N VAL A 108 -3.14 -12.82 -0.52
CA VAL A 108 -4.58 -13.00 -0.77
C VAL A 108 -5.25 -11.66 -1.10
N VAL A 109 -4.96 -10.60 -0.34
CA VAL A 109 -5.51 -9.27 -0.63
C VAL A 109 -4.94 -8.69 -1.92
N SER A 110 -3.65 -8.92 -2.19
CA SER A 110 -3.01 -8.58 -3.45
C SER A 110 -3.69 -9.27 -4.64
N HIS A 111 -4.06 -10.54 -4.50
CA HIS A 111 -4.81 -11.27 -5.51
C HIS A 111 -6.13 -10.58 -5.86
N TRP A 112 -6.89 -10.16 -4.85
CA TRP A 112 -8.19 -9.52 -5.06
C TRP A 112 -8.12 -8.25 -5.90
N PHE A 113 -7.04 -7.47 -5.76
CA PHE A 113 -6.91 -6.14 -6.37
C PHE A 113 -6.07 -6.16 -7.65
N TRP A 114 -4.99 -6.96 -7.68
CA TRP A 114 -3.93 -6.89 -8.69
C TRP A 114 -3.84 -8.13 -9.59
N SER A 115 -4.47 -9.25 -9.23
CA SER A 115 -4.55 -10.38 -10.15
C SER A 115 -5.55 -10.08 -11.26
N PRO A 116 -5.33 -10.52 -12.51
CA PRO A 116 -6.33 -10.44 -13.59
C PRO A 116 -7.67 -11.08 -13.20
N ASP A 117 -7.62 -12.19 -12.47
CA ASP A 117 -8.80 -12.97 -12.08
C ASP A 117 -9.45 -12.47 -10.77
N GLY A 118 -8.79 -11.58 -10.04
CA GLY A 118 -9.22 -11.12 -8.71
C GLY A 118 -10.64 -10.55 -8.71
N TRP A 119 -11.46 -10.90 -7.72
CA TRP A 119 -12.88 -10.51 -7.66
C TRP A 119 -13.10 -9.00 -7.61
N ALA A 120 -12.14 -8.25 -7.05
CA ALA A 120 -12.16 -6.79 -6.96
C ALA A 120 -11.25 -6.13 -7.99
N SER A 121 -10.59 -6.89 -8.86
CA SER A 121 -9.56 -6.38 -9.74
C SER A 121 -10.14 -5.50 -10.83
N ALA A 122 -9.47 -4.39 -11.13
CA ALA A 122 -9.80 -3.54 -12.28
C ALA A 122 -9.62 -4.26 -13.62
N PHE A 123 -8.87 -5.37 -13.65
CA PHE A 123 -8.60 -6.15 -14.85
C PHE A 123 -9.60 -7.30 -15.06
N ASN A 124 -10.45 -7.58 -14.07
CA ASN A 124 -11.41 -8.66 -14.15
C ASN A 124 -12.51 -8.34 -15.18
N THR A 125 -12.79 -9.28 -16.06
CA THR A 125 -13.79 -9.16 -17.14
C THR A 125 -15.13 -9.82 -16.81
N GLY A 126 -15.24 -10.44 -15.63
CA GLY A 126 -16.47 -11.06 -15.12
C GLY A 126 -17.40 -10.08 -14.38
N ASP A 127 -18.21 -10.62 -13.47
CA ASP A 127 -19.16 -9.85 -12.65
C ASP A 127 -18.42 -9.00 -11.59
N LEU A 128 -18.11 -7.76 -11.96
CA LEU A 128 -17.51 -6.78 -11.07
C LEU A 128 -18.49 -6.34 -9.98
N LEU A 129 -17.98 -6.15 -8.76
CA LEU A 129 -18.77 -5.61 -7.65
C LEU A 129 -19.25 -4.19 -8.00
N PHE A 130 -20.58 -3.99 -8.06
CA PHE A 130 -21.20 -2.74 -8.52
C PHE A 130 -20.81 -2.31 -9.95
N GLY A 131 -20.34 -3.23 -10.78
CA GLY A 131 -19.90 -2.94 -12.15
C GLY A 131 -18.58 -2.18 -12.26
N SER A 132 -17.79 -2.10 -11.17
CA SER A 132 -16.49 -1.41 -11.15
C SER A 132 -15.46 -2.23 -10.40
N GLY A 133 -14.27 -2.40 -10.97
CA GLY A 133 -13.11 -2.91 -10.25
C GLY A 133 -12.43 -1.82 -9.42
N VAL A 134 -11.65 -2.26 -8.44
CA VAL A 134 -10.85 -1.40 -7.55
C VAL A 134 -9.55 -1.04 -8.25
N ILE A 135 -9.26 0.26 -8.28
CA ILE A 135 -8.02 0.80 -8.84
C ILE A 135 -7.09 1.14 -7.67
N ASP A 136 -6.03 0.36 -7.52
CA ASP A 136 -4.97 0.60 -6.54
C ASP A 136 -3.62 0.51 -7.26
N PHE A 137 -3.03 1.64 -7.65
CA PHE A 137 -1.83 1.60 -8.51
C PHE A 137 -0.55 1.22 -7.75
N ALA A 138 -0.40 1.68 -6.51
CA ALA A 138 0.85 1.59 -5.75
C ALA A 138 0.70 0.99 -4.35
N GLY A 139 -0.48 0.46 -4.01
CA GLY A 139 -0.68 -0.33 -2.79
C GLY A 139 -1.30 0.44 -1.63
N SER A 140 -2.10 1.46 -1.91
CA SER A 140 -2.91 2.15 -0.89
C SER A 140 -3.83 1.20 -0.12
N GLY A 141 -4.46 0.26 -0.81
CA GLY A 141 -5.25 -0.81 -0.22
C GLY A 141 -4.35 -1.99 0.14
N VAL A 142 -3.69 -2.59 -0.84
CA VAL A 142 -3.01 -3.87 -0.62
C VAL A 142 -1.80 -3.79 0.31
N VAL A 143 -1.14 -2.64 0.45
CA VAL A 143 0.05 -2.48 1.32
C VAL A 143 -0.30 -1.68 2.58
N HIS A 144 -0.79 -0.45 2.41
CA HIS A 144 -1.01 0.45 3.54
C HIS A 144 -2.22 0.05 4.40
N MET A 145 -3.35 -0.28 3.79
CA MET A 145 -4.52 -0.75 4.54
C MET A 145 -4.25 -2.13 5.17
N VAL A 146 -3.65 -3.09 4.45
CA VAL A 146 -3.34 -4.41 5.02
C VAL A 146 -2.35 -4.31 6.19
N GLY A 147 -1.22 -3.60 6.00
CA GLY A 147 -0.22 -3.41 7.06
C GLY A 147 -0.79 -2.65 8.26
N GLY A 148 -1.63 -1.64 7.99
CA GLY A 148 -2.30 -0.85 9.01
C GLY A 148 -3.36 -1.62 9.81
N PHE A 149 -4.19 -2.40 9.12
CA PHE A 149 -5.20 -3.25 9.74
C PHE A 149 -4.53 -4.30 10.63
N ALA A 150 -3.43 -4.90 10.16
CA ALA A 150 -2.70 -5.88 10.94
C ALA A 150 -2.06 -5.28 12.21
N VAL A 151 -1.61 -4.02 12.19
CA VAL A 151 -1.23 -3.30 13.43
C VAL A 151 -2.42 -3.18 14.38
N GLY A 152 -3.60 -2.82 13.86
CA GLY A 152 -4.82 -2.67 14.66
C GLY A 152 -5.33 -3.97 15.28
N VAL A 153 -5.02 -5.13 14.68
CA VAL A 153 -5.33 -6.44 15.25
C VAL A 153 -4.35 -6.82 16.36
N ILE A 154 -3.07 -6.45 16.23
CA ILE A 154 -2.01 -6.81 17.19
C ILE A 154 -1.98 -5.86 18.39
N THR A 155 -2.42 -4.62 18.19
CA THR A 155 -2.29 -3.55 19.17
C THR A 155 -3.60 -2.83 19.42
N ASP A 156 -3.84 -2.41 20.66
CA ASP A 156 -4.99 -1.57 20.99
C ASP A 156 -5.00 -0.30 20.13
N SER A 157 -6.19 0.22 19.81
CA SER A 157 -6.41 1.36 18.93
C SER A 157 -5.71 2.67 19.35
N GLY A 158 -5.04 2.70 20.50
CA GLY A 158 -4.25 3.82 21.01
C GLY A 158 -2.80 3.90 20.52
N VAL A 159 -2.30 2.94 19.73
CA VAL A 159 -0.89 2.99 19.25
C VAL A 159 -0.73 4.06 18.15
N PRO A 160 0.30 4.94 18.23
CA PRO A 160 0.53 5.98 17.22
C PRO A 160 0.56 5.47 15.78
N SER A 161 1.03 4.24 15.57
CA SER A 161 1.07 3.63 14.24
C SER A 161 -0.28 3.19 13.68
N VAL A 162 -1.24 2.81 14.53
CA VAL A 162 -2.63 2.58 14.11
C VAL A 162 -3.22 3.90 13.61
N ARG A 163 -2.96 4.99 14.35
CA ARG A 163 -3.34 6.34 13.90
C ARG A 163 -2.66 6.70 12.59
N THR A 164 -1.38 6.36 12.40
CA THR A 164 -0.67 6.55 11.12
C THR A 164 -1.30 5.81 9.96
N ALA A 165 -1.71 4.57 10.15
CA ALA A 165 -2.44 3.84 9.11
C ALA A 165 -3.77 4.51 8.78
N VAL A 166 -4.60 4.77 9.80
CA VAL A 166 -5.94 5.34 9.62
C VAL A 166 -5.88 6.73 8.98
N THR A 167 -5.00 7.60 9.45
CA THR A 167 -4.84 8.96 8.92
C THR A 167 -4.31 8.96 7.49
N THR A 168 -3.35 8.07 7.18
CA THR A 168 -2.83 7.92 5.82
C THR A 168 -3.91 7.47 4.84
N THR A 169 -4.69 6.45 5.22
CA THR A 169 -5.80 5.96 4.39
C THR A 169 -6.88 7.03 4.24
N LEU A 170 -7.31 7.69 5.32
CA LEU A 170 -8.34 8.73 5.26
C LEU A 170 -7.89 9.92 4.40
N ALA A 171 -6.66 10.41 4.55
CA ALA A 171 -6.14 11.51 3.73
C ALA A 171 -6.03 11.15 2.25
N GLY A 172 -5.55 9.94 1.92
CA GLY A 172 -5.50 9.47 0.53
C GLY A 172 -6.89 9.32 -0.09
N CYS A 173 -7.83 8.67 0.60
CA CYS A 173 -9.19 8.49 0.13
C CYS A 173 -9.93 9.82 -0.04
N THR A 174 -9.76 10.78 0.87
CA THR A 174 -10.45 12.07 0.77
C THR A 174 -9.86 12.91 -0.35
N ALA A 175 -8.54 12.85 -0.57
CA ALA A 175 -7.92 13.50 -1.72
C ALA A 175 -8.39 12.89 -3.04
N ALA A 176 -8.48 11.56 -3.13
CA ALA A 176 -8.97 10.85 -4.30
C ALA A 176 -10.42 11.24 -4.64
N LEU A 177 -11.33 11.20 -3.65
CA LEU A 177 -12.73 11.57 -3.83
C LEU A 177 -12.87 13.05 -4.20
N THR A 178 -12.13 13.94 -3.55
CA THR A 178 -12.17 15.37 -3.83
C THR A 178 -11.72 15.66 -5.26
N THR A 179 -10.65 15.00 -5.73
CA THR A 179 -10.19 15.15 -7.12
C THR A 179 -11.18 14.54 -8.11
N LEU A 180 -11.73 13.36 -7.81
CA LEU A 180 -12.74 12.69 -8.61
C LEU A 180 -13.96 13.59 -8.88
N PHE A 181 -14.57 14.16 -7.83
CA PHE A 181 -15.72 15.05 -7.99
C PHE A 181 -15.33 16.44 -8.49
N GLY A 182 -14.20 16.99 -8.04
CA GLY A 182 -13.73 18.32 -8.43
C GLY A 182 -13.39 18.40 -9.92
N LYS A 183 -12.62 17.45 -10.46
CA LYS A 183 -12.31 17.37 -11.90
C LYS A 183 -13.54 17.02 -12.72
N ARG A 184 -14.46 16.17 -12.23
CA ARG A 184 -15.74 15.93 -12.93
C ARG A 184 -16.51 17.23 -13.16
N LEU A 185 -16.62 18.08 -12.14
CA LEU A 185 -17.35 19.35 -12.25
C LEU A 185 -16.68 20.36 -13.19
N LEU A 186 -15.36 20.26 -13.39
CA LEU A 186 -14.60 21.18 -14.24
C LEU A 186 -14.46 20.70 -15.69
N SER A 187 -14.16 19.42 -15.88
CA SER A 187 -13.79 18.83 -17.17
C SER A 187 -14.92 18.04 -17.82
N GLY A 188 -16.02 17.77 -17.10
CA GLY A 188 -17.19 17.03 -17.58
C GLY A 188 -16.99 15.52 -17.76
N HIS A 189 -15.74 15.04 -17.75
CA HIS A 189 -15.37 13.65 -17.95
C HIS A 189 -14.72 13.06 -16.69
N TRP A 190 -14.80 11.73 -16.57
CA TRP A 190 -14.12 10.98 -15.53
C TRP A 190 -12.76 10.53 -16.01
N ASN A 191 -11.70 10.91 -15.30
CA ASN A 191 -10.32 10.50 -15.62
C ASN A 191 -9.67 9.86 -14.40
N VAL A 192 -9.30 8.59 -14.53
CA VAL A 192 -8.66 7.80 -13.47
C VAL A 192 -7.29 8.38 -13.10
N THR A 193 -6.52 8.86 -14.08
CA THR A 193 -5.17 9.39 -13.85
C THR A 193 -5.20 10.60 -12.92
N ASP A 194 -6.22 11.47 -13.07
CA ASP A 194 -6.41 12.61 -12.16
C ASP A 194 -6.71 12.15 -10.73
N VAL A 195 -7.52 11.10 -10.56
CA VAL A 195 -7.87 10.53 -9.25
C VAL A 195 -6.65 9.90 -8.59
N CYS A 196 -5.86 9.14 -9.34
CA CYS A 196 -4.60 8.56 -8.86
C CYS A 196 -3.61 9.65 -8.44
N ASN A 197 -3.46 10.71 -9.22
CA ASN A 197 -2.62 11.85 -8.86
C ASN A 197 -3.12 12.54 -7.58
N GLY A 198 -4.45 12.68 -7.42
CA GLY A 198 -5.08 13.17 -6.19
C GLY A 198 -4.77 12.31 -4.98
N LEU A 199 -4.95 10.99 -5.09
CA LEU A 199 -4.64 10.00 -4.06
C LEU A 199 -3.16 10.06 -3.63
N LEU A 200 -2.23 10.08 -4.59
CA LEU A 200 -0.79 10.23 -4.34
C LEU A 200 -0.46 11.56 -3.64
N GLY A 201 -1.10 12.66 -4.05
CA GLY A 201 -0.99 13.96 -3.38
C GLY A 201 -1.48 13.93 -1.93
N GLY A 202 -2.55 13.18 -1.65
CA GLY A 202 -3.06 12.94 -0.29
C GLY A 202 -2.05 12.20 0.58
N PHE A 203 -1.44 11.13 0.07
CA PHE A 203 -0.38 10.40 0.79
C PHE A 203 0.87 11.25 1.02
N ALA A 204 1.31 12.00 0.02
CA ALA A 204 2.45 12.90 0.17
C ALA A 204 2.20 13.94 1.28
N THR A 205 0.99 14.50 1.34
CA THR A 205 0.62 15.53 2.32
C THR A 205 0.63 14.99 3.75
N ILE A 206 0.08 13.79 3.98
CA ILE A 206 -0.05 13.24 5.34
C ILE A 206 1.25 12.64 5.86
N THR A 207 2.22 12.34 4.99
CA THR A 207 3.49 11.67 5.35
C THR A 207 4.25 12.37 6.48
N ALA A 208 4.24 13.70 6.53
CA ALA A 208 4.94 14.47 7.57
C ALA A 208 4.23 14.45 8.94
N GLY A 209 2.92 14.16 8.98
CA GLY A 209 2.07 14.30 10.17
C GLY A 209 1.29 13.05 10.56
N CYS A 210 1.42 11.95 9.84
CA CYS A 210 0.59 10.76 10.03
C CYS A 210 0.67 10.16 11.45
N SER A 211 1.78 10.37 12.16
CA SER A 211 1.94 9.92 13.54
C SER A 211 1.39 10.89 14.59
N VAL A 212 0.94 12.09 14.23
CA VAL A 212 0.49 13.12 15.20
C VAL A 212 -0.86 13.75 14.86
N VAL A 213 -1.28 13.71 13.61
CA VAL A 213 -2.55 14.28 13.12
C VAL A 213 -3.71 13.37 13.50
N GLU A 214 -4.81 13.93 14.00
CA GLU A 214 -6.03 13.17 14.30
C GLU A 214 -6.73 12.70 13.01
N PRO A 215 -7.47 11.56 13.06
CA PRO A 215 -8.19 11.03 11.89
C PRO A 215 -9.10 12.03 11.17
N TRP A 216 -9.80 12.90 11.90
CA TRP A 216 -10.67 13.92 11.30
C TRP A 216 -9.88 15.03 10.60
N ALA A 217 -8.70 15.39 11.12
CA ALA A 217 -7.83 16.39 10.53
C ALA A 217 -7.15 15.86 9.27
N ALA A 218 -6.83 14.57 9.23
CA ALA A 218 -6.32 13.91 8.02
C ALA A 218 -7.29 14.01 6.83
N ILE A 219 -8.61 13.96 7.08
CA ILE A 219 -9.64 14.17 6.04
C ILE A 219 -9.49 15.55 5.41
N ILE A 220 -9.30 16.59 6.24
CA ILE A 220 -9.13 17.98 5.79
C ILE A 220 -7.82 18.13 5.02
N CYS A 221 -6.72 17.53 5.51
CA CYS A 221 -5.44 17.55 4.81
C CYS A 221 -5.56 16.97 3.39
N GLY A 222 -6.23 15.82 3.25
CA GLY A 222 -6.47 15.22 1.93
C GLY A 222 -7.34 16.08 1.02
N PHE A 223 -8.40 16.69 1.56
CA PHE A 223 -9.25 17.62 0.80
C PHE A 223 -8.46 18.84 0.30
N VAL A 224 -7.67 19.47 1.16
CA VAL A 224 -6.85 20.64 0.80
C VAL A 224 -5.78 20.25 -0.23
N ALA A 225 -5.11 19.10 -0.04
CA ALA A 225 -4.12 18.60 -0.99
C ALA A 225 -4.70 18.43 -2.40
N ALA A 226 -5.91 17.87 -2.51
CA ALA A 226 -6.62 17.73 -3.78
C ALA A 226 -6.95 19.09 -4.43
N LEU A 227 -7.42 20.08 -3.66
CA LEU A 227 -7.69 21.42 -4.18
C LEU A 227 -6.41 22.09 -4.71
N VAL A 228 -5.31 21.96 -3.98
CA VAL A 228 -4.00 22.49 -4.40
C VAL A 228 -3.56 21.82 -5.70
N LEU A 229 -3.65 20.49 -5.80
CA LEU A 229 -3.31 19.75 -7.01
C LEU A 229 -4.14 20.22 -8.23
N ILE A 230 -5.47 20.32 -8.08
CA ILE A 230 -6.35 20.82 -9.16
C ILE A 230 -5.97 22.24 -9.57
N GLY A 231 -5.70 23.10 -8.58
CA GLY A 231 -5.27 24.49 -8.81
C GLY A 231 -3.95 24.59 -9.56
N CYS A 232 -2.96 23.79 -9.15
CA CYS A 232 -1.65 23.70 -9.80
C CYS A 232 -1.77 23.19 -11.23
N ASN A 233 -2.58 22.16 -11.49
CA ASN A 233 -2.82 21.65 -12.85
C ASN A 233 -3.43 22.73 -13.76
N LYS A 234 -4.43 23.47 -13.26
CA LYS A 234 -5.06 24.57 -14.00
C LYS A 234 -4.11 25.75 -14.24
N LEU A 235 -3.19 26.00 -13.30
CA LEU A 235 -2.15 27.01 -13.47
C LEU A 235 -1.11 26.56 -14.50
N ALA A 236 -0.69 25.30 -14.48
CA ALA A 236 0.25 24.73 -15.46
C ALA A 236 -0.29 24.84 -16.89
N GLU A 237 -1.58 24.53 -17.11
CA GLU A 237 -2.27 24.73 -18.40
C GLU A 237 -2.23 26.20 -18.85
N LYS A 238 -2.44 27.15 -17.93
CA LYS A 238 -2.41 28.59 -18.25
C LYS A 238 -1.02 29.10 -18.63
N VAL A 239 0.03 28.52 -18.05
CA VAL A 239 1.42 28.92 -18.31
C VAL A 239 2.00 28.15 -19.52
N LYS A 240 1.22 27.27 -20.17
CA LYS A 240 1.67 26.40 -21.28
C LYS A 240 2.95 25.63 -20.94
N PHE A 241 3.06 25.17 -19.70
CA PHE A 241 4.08 24.19 -19.36
C PHE A 241 3.65 22.82 -19.91
N ASP A 242 3.82 22.62 -21.21
CA ASP A 242 3.69 21.33 -21.89
C ASP A 242 4.99 20.52 -21.70
N GLY A 243 5.53 20.53 -20.48
CA GLY A 243 6.65 19.69 -20.10
C GLY A 243 6.11 18.36 -19.60
N ASN A 244 6.46 17.26 -20.27
CA ASN A 244 6.21 15.87 -19.87
C ASN A 244 6.73 15.56 -18.45
N PHE A 245 6.05 16.06 -17.42
CA PHE A 245 6.25 15.69 -16.01
C PHE A 245 4.99 15.02 -15.46
N THR A 246 4.29 14.29 -16.31
CA THR A 246 3.45 13.17 -15.90
C THR A 246 4.31 11.92 -15.98
N ILE A 247 4.69 11.40 -14.81
CA ILE A 247 5.29 10.08 -14.65
C ILE A 247 4.37 9.01 -15.28
N GLY A 248 4.77 8.45 -16.42
CA GLY A 248 4.21 7.22 -16.98
C GLY A 248 3.67 7.33 -18.41
N GLU A 249 4.53 7.15 -19.40
CA GLU A 249 4.31 6.17 -20.48
C GLU A 249 5.11 4.91 -20.13
#